data_AF-A0A7K6DIV6-F1
#
_entry.id   AF-A0A7K6DIV6-F1
#
_cell.length_a   1.000
_cell.length_b   1.000
_cell.length_c   1.000
_cell.angle_alpha   90.00
_cell.angle_beta   90.00
_cell.angle_gamma   90.00
#
_symmetry.space_group_name_H-M   'P 1'
#
loop_
_entity.id
_entity.type
_entity.pdbx_description
1 polymer ?
#
loop_
_entity_poly.entity_id
_entity_poly.type
_entity_poly.pdbx_seq_one_letter_code
_entity_poly.pdbx_strand_id
1 'polypeptide(L)'
;SFYTRRCLTEDPSWSLITVPHLTELCLQHIVHNFEKNPILNYLLPEHQRKVVDRLPTSLPLTVTANIVSHEDYWKRCCLERWQVCEISNYGGSWKRMFFERHLENILEFFVPNTTDPNQVLELIPLCKGYVRKLEINQFLPPVREEQKEEGNDHSDKEDDTELSEVYTHHYNLKDLITALPHLEELHLTYGVKGCGMNFEWSLFNFTERDCSNLAAAVKMCHNLKVFKLTQSKVNDDQTKLLARNLMDHPCLLELDLSHNLIKDHGAQALGKLLSHSRLEILHLCNNQIRHRGAQALAQGLAESSTLTSMNLRLNCVEDKGGEAIGRALLTNTSLKSLHLGSNKLSEPTAAVFSQVLAQNTSLTSINFSCNRLGLVGGKHLLQGLANNKTVTELDLRHAEMEQETDFLIHQIVWANREAVRLGSLQQPTVEPS
;
A
#
# COMPACT_ATOMS: atom_id res chain seq x y z
N SER A 1 29.47 50.60 69.52
CA SER A 1 28.98 49.29 69.06
C SER A 1 27.55 49.47 68.57
N PHE A 2 27.35 49.58 67.26
CA PHE A 2 26.02 49.66 66.66
C PHE A 2 25.45 48.25 66.58
N TYR A 3 24.50 47.93 67.46
CA TYR A 3 23.75 46.68 67.39
C TYR A 3 22.76 46.75 66.22
N THR A 4 23.11 46.06 65.13
CA THR A 4 22.21 45.78 64.02
C THR A 4 21.06 44.91 64.54
N ARG A 5 19.85 45.47 64.66
CA ARG A 5 18.64 44.68 64.93
C ARG A 5 18.33 43.84 63.68
N ARG A 6 18.57 42.54 63.74
CA ARG A 6 18.01 41.55 62.81
C ARG A 6 16.61 41.18 63.29
N CYS A 7 15.58 41.51 62.52
CA CYS A 7 14.31 40.80 62.65
C CYS A 7 14.49 39.40 62.06
N LEU A 8 14.50 38.39 62.92
CA LEU A 8 14.35 36.99 62.53
C LEU A 8 12.87 36.66 62.71
N THR A 9 12.18 36.33 61.61
CA THR A 9 10.81 35.82 61.65
C THR A 9 10.83 34.39 62.20
N GLU A 10 10.17 34.19 63.34
CA GLU A 10 10.04 32.91 64.06
C GLU A 10 9.00 31.98 63.41
N ASP A 11 9.25 31.52 62.19
CA ASP A 11 8.46 30.42 61.62
C ASP A 11 9.38 29.22 61.32
N PRO A 12 9.34 28.15 62.13
CA PRO A 12 10.13 26.92 61.91
C PRO A 12 9.73 26.14 60.66
N SER A 13 8.61 26.48 60.01
CA SER A 13 8.18 25.92 58.73
C SER A 13 8.61 26.78 57.52
N TRP A 14 9.26 27.92 57.77
CA TRP A 14 9.68 28.86 56.74
C TRP A 14 10.85 28.31 55.93
N SER A 15 10.55 27.91 54.71
CA SER A 15 11.49 27.33 53.76
C SER A 15 12.03 28.40 52.81
N LEU A 16 13.35 28.37 52.57
CA LEU A 16 14.03 29.15 51.51
C LEU A 16 13.73 28.62 50.09
N ILE A 17 12.91 27.56 49.96
CA ILE A 17 12.44 27.09 48.66
C ILE A 17 11.63 28.21 48.03
N THR A 18 12.17 28.79 46.96
CA THR A 18 11.49 29.79 46.14
C THR A 18 10.08 29.29 45.81
N VAL A 19 9.06 29.98 46.31
CA VAL A 19 7.67 29.66 45.97
C VAL A 19 7.55 29.69 44.45
N PRO A 20 7.06 28.63 43.80
CA PRO A 20 6.90 28.61 42.36
C PRO A 20 6.08 29.83 41.92
N HIS A 21 6.46 30.46 40.81
CA HIS A 21 5.68 31.56 40.25
C HIS A 21 4.22 31.12 40.08
N LEU A 22 3.27 32.02 40.35
CA LEU A 22 1.84 31.73 40.19
C LEU A 22 1.53 31.14 38.81
N THR A 23 2.18 31.65 37.77
CA THR A 23 2.11 31.11 36.40
C THR A 23 2.43 29.61 36.36
N GLU A 24 3.51 29.17 37.01
CA GLU A 24 3.93 27.78 37.02
C GLU A 24 2.90 26.88 37.73
N LEU A 25 2.34 27.34 38.85
CA LEU A 25 1.26 26.63 39.56
C LEU A 25 -0.01 26.54 38.70
N CYS A 26 -0.38 27.63 38.00
CA CYS A 26 -1.51 27.64 37.09
C CYS A 26 -1.31 26.65 35.93
N LEU A 27 -0.13 26.61 35.32
CA LEU A 27 0.16 25.66 34.23
C LEU A 27 0.10 24.20 34.70
N GLN A 28 0.62 23.91 35.90
CA GLN A 28 0.51 22.57 36.50
C GLN A 28 -0.95 22.18 36.74
N HIS A 29 -1.77 23.10 37.25
CA HIS A 29 -3.20 22.86 37.46
C HIS A 29 -3.95 22.63 36.14
N ILE A 30 -3.61 23.37 35.08
CA ILE A 30 -4.16 23.18 33.73
C ILE A 30 -3.83 21.79 33.21
N VAL A 31 -2.57 21.35 33.32
CA VAL A 31 -2.14 20.01 32.89
C VAL A 31 -2.91 18.93 33.65
N HIS A 32 -3.04 19.07 34.98
CA HIS A 32 -3.73 18.08 35.82
C HIS A 32 -5.23 17.97 35.51
N ASN A 33 -5.88 19.06 35.13
CA ASN A 33 -7.32 19.09 34.83
C ASN A 33 -7.63 19.12 33.32
N PHE A 34 -6.64 18.85 32.47
CA PHE A 34 -6.76 19.05 31.04
C PHE A 34 -7.90 18.23 30.42
N GLU A 35 -8.11 17.00 30.90
CA GLU A 35 -9.20 16.13 30.42
C GLU A 35 -10.59 16.75 30.64
N LYS A 36 -10.80 17.40 31.79
CA LYS A 36 -12.09 18.02 32.15
C LYS A 36 -12.24 19.42 31.56
N ASN A 37 -11.13 20.13 31.35
CA ASN A 37 -11.13 21.52 30.90
C ASN A 37 -9.93 21.84 29.98
N PRO A 38 -9.98 21.42 28.70
CA PRO A 38 -8.85 21.53 27.78
C PRO A 38 -8.76 22.94 27.16
N ILE A 39 -8.31 23.91 27.96
CA ILE A 39 -8.24 25.34 27.56
C ILE A 39 -6.99 25.72 26.74
N LEU A 40 -6.32 24.76 26.09
CA LEU A 40 -5.02 24.98 25.43
C LEU A 40 -5.03 26.18 24.47
N ASN A 41 -6.07 26.29 23.65
CA ASN A 41 -6.19 27.33 22.62
C ASN A 41 -6.37 28.75 23.19
N TYR A 42 -6.69 28.87 24.49
CA TYR A 42 -6.82 30.17 25.17
C TYR A 42 -5.52 30.64 25.84
N LEU A 43 -4.48 29.81 25.83
CA LEU A 43 -3.18 30.14 26.42
C LEU A 43 -2.28 30.86 25.42
N LEU A 44 -1.36 31.68 25.93
CA LEU A 44 -0.27 32.28 25.14
C LEU A 44 0.63 31.17 24.55
N PRO A 45 1.25 31.36 23.36
CA PRO A 45 2.05 30.33 22.71
C PRO A 45 3.17 29.73 23.58
N GLU A 46 3.82 30.56 24.41
CA GLU A 46 4.85 30.10 25.36
C GLU A 46 4.30 29.15 26.44
N HIS A 47 3.05 29.38 26.88
CA HIS A 47 2.36 28.57 27.87
C HIS A 47 1.78 27.30 27.24
N GLN A 48 1.33 27.37 25.99
CA GLN A 48 0.88 26.20 25.22
C GLN A 48 1.98 25.14 25.17
N ARG A 49 3.21 25.53 24.79
CA ARG A 49 4.37 24.60 24.75
C ARG A 49 4.61 23.94 26.11
N LYS A 50 4.68 24.74 27.19
CA LYS A 50 4.88 24.23 28.55
C LYS A 50 3.79 23.24 29.00
N VAL A 51 2.54 23.48 28.63
CA VAL A 51 1.42 22.57 28.93
C VAL A 51 1.57 21.28 28.11
N VAL A 52 1.73 21.42 26.79
CA VAL A 52 1.84 20.29 25.84
C VAL A 52 2.99 19.35 26.19
N ASP A 53 4.14 19.88 26.60
CA ASP A 53 5.32 19.09 27.01
C ASP A 53 5.03 18.21 28.24
N ARG A 54 4.06 18.60 29.06
CA ARG A 54 3.70 17.94 30.32
C ARG A 54 2.40 17.15 30.24
N LEU A 55 1.65 17.23 29.15
CA LEU A 55 0.42 16.46 28.98
C LEU A 55 0.72 14.96 28.96
N PRO A 56 -0.04 14.13 29.72
CA PRO A 56 0.04 12.68 29.61
C PRO A 56 -0.36 12.22 28.21
N THR A 57 0.38 11.25 27.68
CA THR A 57 0.10 10.56 26.40
C THR A 57 -1.12 9.64 26.47
N SER A 58 -1.56 9.29 27.69
CA SER A 58 -2.73 8.46 27.97
C SER A 58 -4.06 9.21 27.91
N LEU A 59 -4.05 10.53 27.65
CA LEU A 59 -5.27 11.32 27.57
C LEU A 59 -6.18 10.83 26.42
N PRO A 60 -7.52 10.84 26.60
CA PRO A 60 -8.45 10.41 25.57
C PRO A 60 -8.27 11.19 24.25
N LEU A 61 -8.41 10.49 23.12
CA LEU A 61 -8.33 11.11 21.79
C LEU A 61 -9.47 12.11 21.55
N THR A 62 -10.63 11.89 22.16
CA THR A 62 -11.77 12.83 22.14
C THR A 62 -11.40 14.20 22.71
N VAL A 63 -10.44 14.26 23.63
CA VAL A 63 -9.91 15.51 24.21
C VAL A 63 -8.76 16.07 23.36
N THR A 64 -7.84 15.21 22.93
CA THR A 64 -6.56 15.66 22.39
C THR A 64 -6.54 15.84 20.87
N ALA A 65 -7.31 15.05 20.11
CA ALA A 65 -7.26 14.99 18.65
C ALA A 65 -7.50 16.35 17.98
N ASN A 66 -8.49 17.10 18.46
CA ASN A 66 -8.89 18.38 17.86
C ASN A 66 -8.24 19.61 18.51
N ILE A 67 -7.64 19.43 19.69
CA ILE A 67 -7.10 20.55 20.50
C ILE A 67 -5.57 20.60 20.38
N VAL A 68 -4.89 19.46 20.39
CA VAL A 68 -3.43 19.39 20.37
C VAL A 68 -2.93 19.20 18.93
N SER A 69 -2.46 20.28 18.31
CA SER A 69 -1.81 20.27 16.98
C SER A 69 -0.28 20.10 17.04
N HIS A 70 0.31 20.20 18.24
CA HIS A 70 1.76 20.22 18.43
C HIS A 70 2.38 18.84 18.19
N GLU A 71 3.32 18.75 17.25
CA GLU A 71 3.96 17.50 16.83
C GLU A 71 4.78 16.83 17.94
N ASP A 72 5.34 17.58 18.89
CA ASP A 72 6.10 17.02 20.01
C ASP A 72 5.25 16.14 20.94
N TYR A 73 3.97 16.49 21.12
CA TYR A 73 3.03 15.63 21.87
C TYR A 73 2.80 14.31 21.14
N TRP A 74 2.49 14.38 19.85
CA TRP A 74 2.24 13.19 19.03
C TRP A 74 3.49 12.32 18.87
N LYS A 75 4.67 12.94 18.82
CA LYS A 75 5.96 12.24 18.88
C LYS A 75 6.08 11.42 20.16
N ARG A 76 5.78 11.99 21.33
CA ARG A 76 5.77 11.24 22.59
C ARG A 76 4.76 10.10 22.56
N CYS A 77 3.53 10.35 22.08
CA CYS A 77 2.50 9.32 21.93
C CYS A 77 2.94 8.17 21.01
N CYS A 78 3.62 8.47 19.90
CA CYS A 78 4.13 7.46 18.98
C CYS A 78 5.27 6.65 19.57
N LEU A 79 6.27 7.31 20.18
CA LEU A 79 7.44 6.65 20.75
C LEU A 79 7.11 5.75 21.95
N GLU A 80 6.03 6.06 22.67
CA GLU A 80 5.55 5.20 23.75
C GLU A 80 4.82 3.95 23.23
N ARG A 81 4.13 4.06 22.09
CA ARG A 81 3.34 2.95 21.52
C ARG A 81 4.14 2.04 20.58
N TRP A 82 5.11 2.59 19.86
CA TRP A 82 5.81 1.88 18.79
C TRP A 82 7.33 2.05 18.88
N GLN A 83 8.04 0.92 18.82
CA GLN A 83 9.50 0.89 18.88
C GLN A 83 10.16 1.53 17.65
N VAL A 84 9.55 1.36 16.47
CA VAL A 84 10.07 1.90 15.20
C VAL A 84 9.08 2.93 14.67
N CYS A 85 9.60 4.13 14.40
CA CYS A 85 8.83 5.27 13.91
C CYS A 85 9.56 5.96 12.75
N GLU A 86 9.06 5.78 11.52
CA GLU A 86 9.59 6.41 10.30
C GLU A 86 8.64 7.48 9.78
N ILE A 87 8.85 8.73 10.19
CA ILE A 87 7.95 9.85 9.85
C ILE A 87 7.99 10.27 8.38
N SER A 88 9.03 9.89 7.63
CA SER A 88 9.17 10.18 6.19
C SER A 88 7.98 9.65 5.39
N ASN A 89 7.43 8.51 5.80
CA ASN A 89 6.29 7.87 5.14
C ASN A 89 4.96 8.61 5.41
N TYR A 90 4.96 9.55 6.35
CA TYR A 90 3.78 10.29 6.82
C TYR A 90 3.88 11.79 6.53
N GLY A 91 4.74 12.19 5.59
CA GLY A 91 4.97 13.60 5.24
C GLY A 91 5.58 14.41 6.38
N GLY A 92 6.31 13.76 7.30
CA GLY A 92 6.96 14.41 8.44
C GLY A 92 6.03 14.75 9.61
N SER A 93 4.75 14.32 9.60
CA SER A 93 3.81 14.54 10.71
C SER A 93 3.66 13.29 11.60
N TRP A 94 4.06 13.42 12.85
CA TRP A 94 3.79 12.48 13.93
C TRP A 94 2.30 12.32 14.21
N LYS A 95 1.52 13.41 14.10
CA LYS A 95 0.07 13.35 14.29
C LYS A 95 -0.60 12.49 13.23
N ARG A 96 -0.22 12.67 11.95
CA ARG A 96 -0.70 11.82 10.86
C ARG A 96 -0.29 10.36 11.09
N MET A 97 0.98 10.12 11.37
CA MET A 97 1.50 8.80 11.67
C MET A 97 0.72 8.11 12.80
N PHE A 98 0.43 8.83 13.89
CA PHE A 98 -0.32 8.29 15.02
C PHE A 98 -1.71 7.84 14.57
N PHE A 99 -2.46 8.68 13.87
CA PHE A 99 -3.84 8.37 13.49
C PHE A 99 -3.95 7.27 12.44
N GLU A 100 -3.09 7.27 11.43
CA GLU A 100 -3.05 6.19 10.43
C GLU A 100 -2.74 4.85 11.11
N ARG A 101 -1.64 4.77 11.87
CA ARG A 101 -1.25 3.52 12.56
C ARG A 101 -2.24 3.07 13.63
N HIS A 102 -2.87 4.01 14.32
CA HIS A 102 -3.87 3.68 15.34
C HIS A 102 -5.13 3.08 14.71
N LEU A 103 -5.62 3.67 13.62
CA LEU A 103 -6.76 3.16 12.88
C LEU A 103 -6.44 1.81 12.22
N GLU A 104 -5.26 1.68 11.59
CA GLU A 104 -4.77 0.41 11.04
C GLU A 104 -4.76 -0.69 12.11
N ASN A 105 -4.21 -0.41 13.30
CA ASN A 105 -4.18 -1.38 14.40
C ASN A 105 -5.60 -1.78 14.84
N ILE A 106 -6.54 -0.85 14.94
CA ILE A 106 -7.93 -1.21 15.30
C ILE A 106 -8.52 -2.14 14.23
N LEU A 107 -8.31 -1.85 12.95
CA LEU A 107 -8.83 -2.66 11.84
C LEU A 107 -8.19 -4.05 11.77
N GLU A 108 -6.87 -4.15 11.96
CA GLU A 108 -6.13 -5.42 11.92
C GLU A 108 -6.56 -6.38 13.04
N PHE A 109 -7.00 -5.86 14.19
CA PHE A 109 -7.50 -6.64 15.32
C PHE A 109 -9.03 -6.64 15.43
N PHE A 110 -9.74 -6.08 14.45
CA PHE A 110 -11.20 -6.06 14.45
C PHE A 110 -11.73 -7.46 14.14
N VAL A 111 -12.39 -8.07 15.12
CA VAL A 111 -13.08 -9.35 14.96
C VAL A 111 -14.56 -9.07 14.70
N PRO A 112 -15.10 -9.37 13.50
CA PRO A 112 -16.50 -9.10 13.21
C PRO A 112 -17.42 -9.92 14.12
N ASN A 113 -18.58 -9.34 14.46
CA ASN A 113 -19.56 -9.84 15.44
C ASN A 113 -19.08 -9.87 16.91
N THR A 114 -17.79 -9.64 17.19
CA THR A 114 -17.26 -9.59 18.57
C THR A 114 -16.83 -8.18 18.96
N THR A 115 -16.20 -7.45 18.04
CA THR A 115 -15.70 -6.09 18.28
C THR A 115 -16.81 -5.08 17.99
N ASP A 116 -17.04 -4.15 18.91
CA ASP A 116 -18.00 -3.05 18.71
C ASP A 116 -17.59 -2.17 17.52
N PRO A 117 -18.40 -2.06 16.44
CA PRO A 117 -18.12 -1.17 15.32
C PRO A 117 -17.88 0.29 15.71
N ASN A 118 -18.41 0.75 16.85
CA ASN A 118 -18.20 2.13 17.33
C ASN A 118 -16.72 2.46 17.60
N GLN A 119 -15.88 1.45 17.88
CA GLN A 119 -14.43 1.67 18.03
C GLN A 119 -13.79 2.27 16.77
N VAL A 120 -14.33 1.95 15.58
CA VAL A 120 -13.91 2.54 14.31
C VAL A 120 -14.70 3.83 14.04
N LEU A 121 -16.03 3.78 14.18
CA LEU A 121 -16.91 4.90 13.77
C LEU A 121 -16.68 6.18 14.59
N GLU A 122 -16.43 6.07 15.90
CA GLU A 122 -16.15 7.23 16.76
C GLU A 122 -14.78 7.86 16.49
N LEU A 123 -13.85 7.10 15.90
CA LEU A 123 -12.52 7.61 15.55
C LEU A 123 -12.54 8.45 14.27
N ILE A 124 -13.47 8.18 13.35
CA ILE A 124 -13.56 8.87 12.05
C ILE A 124 -13.56 10.40 12.19
N PRO A 125 -14.41 11.04 13.03
CA PRO A 125 -14.41 12.49 13.19
C PRO A 125 -13.07 13.05 13.72
N LEU A 126 -12.31 12.25 14.46
CA LEU A 126 -11.04 12.64 15.07
C LEU A 126 -9.86 12.50 14.09
N CYS A 127 -9.91 11.54 13.18
CA CYS A 127 -8.78 11.19 12.32
C CYS A 127 -8.95 11.58 10.83
N LYS A 128 -10.18 11.83 10.35
CA LYS A 128 -10.47 12.04 8.91
C LYS A 128 -9.65 13.13 8.21
N GLY A 129 -9.19 14.13 8.97
CA GLY A 129 -8.34 15.21 8.45
C GLY A 129 -6.87 14.83 8.22
N TYR A 130 -6.45 13.68 8.75
CA TYR A 130 -5.04 13.27 8.80
C TYR A 130 -4.77 11.99 8.00
N VAL A 131 -5.76 11.11 7.85
CA VAL A 131 -5.61 9.82 7.16
C VAL A 131 -5.55 10.03 5.64
N ARG A 132 -4.39 9.76 5.06
CA ARG A 132 -4.13 9.72 3.62
C ARG A 132 -3.73 8.35 3.13
N LYS A 133 -3.16 7.52 3.99
CA LYS A 133 -2.81 6.13 3.70
C LYS A 133 -3.44 5.21 4.76
N LEU A 134 -3.96 4.08 4.31
CA LEU A 134 -4.32 2.96 5.16
C LEU A 134 -3.66 1.68 4.65
N GLU A 135 -2.88 1.05 5.51
CA GLU A 135 -2.23 -0.23 5.26
C GLU A 135 -2.69 -1.28 6.27
N ILE A 136 -3.66 -2.09 5.87
CA ILE A 136 -4.20 -3.19 6.67
C ILE A 136 -3.68 -4.50 6.11
N ASN A 137 -2.74 -5.11 6.82
CA ASN A 137 -2.03 -6.28 6.34
C ASN A 137 -2.63 -7.60 6.84
N GLN A 138 -3.74 -7.54 7.56
CA GLN A 138 -4.54 -8.70 7.95
C GLN A 138 -5.98 -8.28 8.25
N PHE A 139 -6.91 -9.20 8.09
CA PHE A 139 -8.26 -9.09 8.63
C PHE A 139 -8.58 -10.36 9.40
N LEU A 140 -9.04 -10.21 10.64
CA LEU A 140 -9.50 -11.35 11.42
C LEU A 140 -10.90 -11.76 10.95
N PRO A 141 -11.14 -13.06 10.71
CA PRO A 141 -12.47 -13.54 10.41
C PRO A 141 -13.33 -13.55 11.68
N PRO A 142 -14.65 -13.72 11.52
CA PRO A 142 -15.55 -13.80 12.67
C PRO A 142 -15.31 -15.10 13.47
N VAL A 143 -15.56 -15.05 14.77
CA VAL A 143 -15.41 -16.22 15.64
C VAL A 143 -16.48 -17.25 15.26
N ARG A 144 -16.06 -18.49 14.99
CA ARG A 144 -16.97 -19.63 14.89
C ARG A 144 -17.45 -19.97 16.29
N GLU A 145 -18.73 -19.78 16.57
CA GLU A 145 -19.34 -20.40 17.75
C GLU A 145 -19.47 -21.89 17.47
N GLU A 146 -18.75 -22.73 18.21
CA GLU A 146 -18.98 -24.17 18.21
C GLU A 146 -20.45 -24.40 18.60
N GLN A 147 -21.27 -24.82 17.64
CA GLN A 147 -22.59 -25.34 17.98
C GLN A 147 -22.34 -26.59 18.83
N LYS A 148 -22.62 -26.50 20.13
CA LYS A 148 -22.77 -27.68 20.97
C LYS A 148 -23.92 -28.48 20.38
N GLU A 149 -23.59 -29.53 19.62
CA GLU A 149 -24.54 -30.58 19.32
C GLU A 149 -24.95 -31.20 20.67
N GLU A 150 -26.09 -30.76 21.19
CA GLU A 150 -26.79 -31.52 22.22
C GLU A 150 -27.18 -32.85 21.57
N GLY A 151 -26.58 -33.92 22.10
CA GLY A 151 -26.58 -35.23 21.48
C GLY A 151 -27.98 -35.74 21.15
N ASN A 152 -28.10 -36.27 19.94
CA ASN A 152 -29.00 -37.37 19.67
C ASN A 152 -28.22 -38.45 18.94
N ASP A 153 -27.99 -39.54 19.66
CA ASP A 153 -27.74 -40.87 19.10
C ASP A 153 -28.76 -41.12 17.99
N HIS A 154 -28.31 -41.30 16.74
CA HIS A 154 -28.57 -42.51 15.95
C HIS A 154 -28.19 -42.39 14.46
N SER A 155 -27.42 -43.41 14.06
CA SER A 155 -27.35 -44.07 12.75
C SER A 155 -26.39 -43.52 11.70
N ASP A 156 -25.46 -44.40 11.33
CA ASP A 156 -24.57 -44.36 10.19
C ASP A 156 -25.34 -44.12 8.88
N LYS A 157 -25.12 -42.96 8.27
CA LYS A 157 -25.15 -42.77 6.81
C LYS A 157 -24.09 -41.74 6.43
N GLU A 158 -23.12 -42.20 5.65
CA GLU A 158 -22.29 -41.35 4.80
C GLU A 158 -23.23 -40.59 3.86
N ASP A 159 -23.54 -39.36 4.22
CA ASP A 159 -24.14 -38.38 3.32
C ASP A 159 -23.17 -37.21 3.27
N ASP A 160 -22.50 -37.04 2.13
CA ASP A 160 -21.72 -35.85 1.74
C ASP A 160 -22.69 -34.65 1.61
N THR A 161 -23.35 -34.31 2.72
CA THR A 161 -24.15 -33.10 2.84
C THR A 161 -23.19 -32.00 3.23
N GLU A 162 -22.95 -31.12 2.26
CA GLU A 162 -22.41 -29.78 2.41
C GLU A 162 -22.64 -29.26 3.83
N LEU A 163 -21.61 -29.37 4.67
CA LEU A 163 -21.47 -28.56 5.87
C LEU A 163 -21.67 -27.13 5.40
N SER A 164 -22.82 -26.55 5.74
CA SER A 164 -23.18 -25.20 5.33
C SER A 164 -22.12 -24.27 5.91
N GLU A 165 -21.12 -23.93 5.11
CA GLU A 165 -20.07 -23.01 5.49
C GLU A 165 -20.76 -21.67 5.75
N VAL A 166 -21.00 -21.35 7.02
CA VAL A 166 -21.50 -20.05 7.44
C VAL A 166 -20.38 -19.05 7.17
N TYR A 167 -20.23 -18.63 5.91
CA TYR A 167 -19.25 -17.63 5.51
C TYR A 167 -19.57 -16.35 6.26
N THR A 168 -18.76 -16.10 7.26
CA THR A 168 -18.91 -14.89 8.06
C THR A 168 -17.92 -13.87 7.49
N HIS A 169 -18.45 -12.74 7.05
CA HIS A 169 -17.71 -11.74 6.27
C HIS A 169 -16.77 -10.90 7.15
N HIS A 170 -15.73 -10.34 6.54
CA HIS A 170 -14.82 -9.44 7.23
C HIS A 170 -15.48 -8.08 7.51
N TYR A 171 -14.79 -7.24 8.29
CA TYR A 171 -15.27 -5.87 8.55
C TYR A 171 -15.51 -5.12 7.24
N ASN A 172 -16.70 -4.53 7.12
CA ASN A 172 -17.08 -3.77 5.94
C ASN A 172 -16.43 -2.38 5.96
N LEU A 173 -15.38 -2.22 5.15
CA LEU A 173 -14.63 -0.97 5.03
C LEU A 173 -15.42 0.18 4.40
N LYS A 174 -16.60 -0.07 3.80
CA LYS A 174 -17.32 0.93 3.00
C LYS A 174 -17.58 2.24 3.75
N ASP A 175 -18.16 2.15 4.93
CA ASP A 175 -18.53 3.35 5.70
C ASP A 175 -17.29 4.10 6.19
N LEU A 176 -16.22 3.37 6.52
CA LEU A 176 -14.95 3.95 6.91
C LEU A 176 -14.30 4.70 5.74
N ILE A 177 -13.99 4.03 4.64
CA ILE A 177 -13.14 4.62 3.59
C ILE A 177 -13.86 5.74 2.84
N THR A 178 -15.19 5.65 2.70
CA THR A 178 -15.99 6.74 2.10
C THR A 178 -16.09 7.97 3.00
N ALA A 179 -15.86 7.83 4.32
CA ALA A 179 -15.83 8.93 5.27
C ALA A 179 -14.44 9.58 5.43
N LEU A 180 -13.41 9.07 4.74
CA LEU A 180 -12.04 9.59 4.77
C LEU A 180 -11.75 10.44 3.51
N PRO A 181 -11.98 11.77 3.55
CA PRO A 181 -11.95 12.61 2.36
C PRO A 181 -10.54 12.80 1.79
N HIS A 182 -9.48 12.50 2.55
CA HIS A 182 -8.10 12.67 2.12
C HIS A 182 -7.37 11.35 1.84
N LEU A 183 -8.09 10.22 1.83
CA LEU A 183 -7.51 8.91 1.54
C LEU A 183 -7.00 8.85 0.09
N GLU A 184 -5.70 8.70 -0.06
CA GLU A 184 -4.95 8.64 -1.33
C GLU A 184 -4.42 7.22 -1.59
N GLU A 185 -4.12 6.45 -0.55
CA GLU A 185 -3.55 5.10 -0.65
C GLU A 185 -4.31 4.09 0.22
N LEU A 186 -4.72 2.97 -0.37
CA LEU A 186 -5.42 1.88 0.32
C LEU A 186 -4.73 0.56 0.02
N HIS A 187 -4.07 -0.02 1.02
CA HIS A 187 -3.34 -1.29 0.91
C HIS A 187 -3.99 -2.33 1.81
N LEU A 188 -4.45 -3.43 1.22
CA LEU A 188 -5.23 -4.45 1.90
C LEU A 188 -4.64 -5.84 1.64
N THR A 189 -4.60 -6.65 2.70
CA THR A 189 -4.39 -8.09 2.64
C THR A 189 -5.47 -8.80 3.44
N TYR A 190 -6.36 -9.52 2.73
CA TYR A 190 -7.36 -10.37 3.35
C TYR A 190 -6.74 -11.72 3.71
N GLY A 191 -6.51 -11.89 4.99
CA GLY A 191 -5.94 -13.08 5.59
C GLY A 191 -5.45 -12.79 7.01
N VAL A 192 -5.11 -13.84 7.74
CA VAL A 192 -4.60 -13.72 9.10
C VAL A 192 -3.08 -13.88 9.11
N LYS A 193 -2.39 -12.99 9.83
CA LYS A 193 -0.95 -13.14 10.09
C LYS A 193 -0.75 -14.03 11.31
N GLY A 194 0.21 -14.95 11.23
CA GLY A 194 0.68 -15.69 12.41
C GLY A 194 -0.38 -16.57 13.07
N CYS A 195 -1.15 -17.33 12.27
CA CYS A 195 -2.24 -18.21 12.72
C CYS A 195 -1.85 -19.26 13.78
N GLY A 196 -0.55 -19.46 14.03
CA GLY A 196 -0.04 -20.44 14.97
C GLY A 196 -0.56 -21.84 14.66
N MET A 197 -0.97 -22.57 15.70
CA MET A 197 -1.54 -23.92 15.57
C MET A 197 -3.04 -23.93 15.27
N ASN A 198 -3.72 -22.78 15.34
CA ASN A 198 -5.17 -22.63 15.10
C ASN A 198 -5.47 -22.33 13.63
N PHE A 199 -4.78 -23.02 12.72
CA PHE A 199 -4.89 -22.79 11.29
C PHE A 199 -6.19 -23.34 10.72
N GLU A 200 -6.94 -22.50 10.00
CA GLU A 200 -8.03 -22.91 9.14
C GLU A 200 -7.96 -22.19 7.78
N TRP A 201 -8.39 -22.84 6.69
CA TRP A 201 -8.40 -22.24 5.36
C TRP A 201 -9.35 -21.03 5.24
N SER A 202 -10.40 -21.03 6.06
CA SER A 202 -11.39 -19.96 6.23
C SER A 202 -10.75 -18.64 6.67
N LEU A 203 -9.63 -18.67 7.41
CA LEU A 203 -8.91 -17.48 7.89
C LEU A 203 -8.37 -16.59 6.76
N PHE A 204 -8.30 -17.12 5.55
CA PHE A 204 -7.78 -16.43 4.37
C PHE A 204 -8.85 -16.26 3.29
N ASN A 205 -10.12 -16.42 3.64
CA ASN A 205 -11.19 -16.41 2.67
C ASN A 205 -11.65 -14.98 2.37
N PHE A 206 -11.23 -14.44 1.23
CA PHE A 206 -11.81 -13.21 0.70
C PHE A 206 -13.11 -13.55 -0.02
N THR A 207 -14.26 -13.27 0.60
CA THR A 207 -15.56 -13.69 0.07
C THR A 207 -16.04 -12.81 -1.09
N GLU A 208 -17.03 -13.27 -1.85
CA GLU A 208 -17.66 -12.44 -2.89
C GLU A 208 -18.30 -11.17 -2.32
N ARG A 209 -18.88 -11.26 -1.11
CA ARG A 209 -19.47 -10.09 -0.44
C ARG A 209 -18.41 -9.10 0.01
N ASP A 210 -17.28 -9.58 0.54
CA ASP A 210 -16.14 -8.72 0.88
C ASP A 210 -15.69 -7.95 -0.36
N CYS A 211 -15.53 -8.66 -1.49
CA CYS A 211 -15.15 -8.06 -2.76
C CYS A 211 -16.20 -7.06 -3.28
N SER A 212 -17.49 -7.37 -3.19
CA SER A 212 -18.57 -6.47 -3.61
C SER A 212 -18.60 -5.18 -2.79
N ASN A 213 -18.47 -5.30 -1.46
CA ASN A 213 -18.40 -4.16 -0.56
C ASN A 213 -17.18 -3.29 -0.86
N LEU A 214 -16.00 -3.92 -1.00
CA LEU A 214 -14.75 -3.23 -1.31
C LEU A 214 -14.81 -2.53 -2.67
N ALA A 215 -15.29 -3.22 -3.71
CA ALA A 215 -15.40 -2.65 -5.06
C ALA A 215 -16.34 -1.44 -5.09
N ALA A 216 -17.47 -1.51 -4.39
CA ALA A 216 -18.40 -0.38 -4.26
C ALA A 216 -17.77 0.79 -3.49
N ALA A 217 -17.00 0.49 -2.44
CA ALA A 217 -16.36 1.49 -1.61
C ALA A 217 -15.23 2.22 -2.36
N VAL A 218 -14.34 1.48 -3.03
CA VAL A 218 -13.24 2.05 -3.81
C VAL A 218 -13.77 2.93 -4.95
N LYS A 219 -14.85 2.52 -5.62
CA LYS A 219 -15.51 3.34 -6.65
C LYS A 219 -15.93 4.73 -6.16
N MET A 220 -16.28 4.86 -4.87
CA MET A 220 -16.71 6.13 -4.26
C MET A 220 -15.54 6.98 -3.75
N CYS A 221 -14.32 6.45 -3.71
CA CYS A 221 -13.15 7.12 -3.16
C CYS A 221 -12.43 7.97 -4.22
N HIS A 222 -12.99 9.14 -4.54
CA HIS A 222 -12.51 9.97 -5.65
C HIS A 222 -11.10 10.57 -5.49
N ASN A 223 -10.48 10.47 -4.30
CA ASN A 223 -9.10 10.90 -4.08
C ASN A 223 -8.09 9.74 -4.07
N LEU A 224 -8.57 8.50 -4.21
CA LEU A 224 -7.72 7.32 -4.18
C LEU A 224 -6.83 7.24 -5.44
N LYS A 225 -5.52 7.25 -5.21
CA LYS A 225 -4.48 7.18 -6.24
C LYS A 225 -3.85 5.80 -6.31
N VAL A 226 -3.70 5.13 -5.17
CA VAL A 226 -3.06 3.82 -5.07
C VAL A 226 -4.02 2.83 -4.41
N PHE A 227 -4.30 1.73 -5.11
CA PHE A 227 -5.08 0.64 -4.56
C PHE A 227 -4.29 -0.67 -4.66
N LYS A 228 -3.99 -1.27 -3.50
CA LYS A 228 -3.31 -2.56 -3.41
C LYS A 228 -4.20 -3.56 -2.70
N LEU A 229 -4.42 -4.69 -3.36
CA LEU A 229 -5.13 -5.83 -2.79
C LEU A 229 -4.29 -7.08 -3.09
N THR A 230 -3.33 -7.33 -2.22
CA THR A 230 -2.31 -8.38 -2.42
C THR A 230 -2.56 -9.55 -1.50
N GLN A 231 -2.10 -10.76 -1.86
CA GLN A 231 -2.15 -11.94 -0.98
C GLN A 231 -3.56 -12.24 -0.43
N SER A 232 -4.59 -11.89 -1.19
CA SER A 232 -5.99 -11.88 -0.75
C SER A 232 -6.83 -12.94 -1.49
N LYS A 233 -6.17 -13.90 -2.15
CA LYS A 233 -6.79 -14.96 -2.96
C LYS A 233 -7.80 -14.45 -4.00
N VAL A 234 -7.62 -13.24 -4.52
CA VAL A 234 -8.52 -12.64 -5.53
C VAL A 234 -8.56 -13.53 -6.78
N ASN A 235 -9.74 -14.02 -7.14
CA ASN A 235 -9.94 -14.87 -8.32
C ASN A 235 -10.45 -14.07 -9.53
N ASP A 236 -10.75 -14.75 -10.64
CA ASP A 236 -11.20 -14.12 -11.89
C ASP A 236 -12.52 -13.35 -11.75
N ASP A 237 -13.49 -13.87 -11.00
CA ASP A 237 -14.80 -13.23 -10.88
C ASP A 237 -14.75 -12.01 -9.97
N GLN A 238 -13.97 -12.10 -8.90
CA GLN A 238 -13.63 -10.94 -8.06
C GLN A 238 -12.84 -9.90 -8.85
N THR A 239 -11.90 -10.31 -9.70
CA THR A 239 -11.14 -9.40 -10.57
C THR A 239 -12.06 -8.68 -11.56
N LYS A 240 -13.02 -9.38 -12.17
CA LYS A 240 -14.04 -8.76 -13.05
C LYS A 240 -14.88 -7.74 -12.28
N LEU A 241 -15.28 -8.07 -11.06
CA LEU A 241 -16.06 -7.21 -10.16
C LEU A 241 -15.28 -5.95 -9.73
N LEU A 242 -13.99 -6.07 -9.45
CA LEU A 242 -13.13 -4.92 -9.17
C LEU A 242 -12.94 -4.09 -10.44
N ALA A 243 -12.51 -4.70 -11.54
CA ALA A 243 -12.26 -4.02 -12.80
C ALA A 243 -13.46 -3.21 -13.29
N ARG A 244 -14.69 -3.76 -13.25
CA ARG A 244 -15.90 -3.04 -13.67
C ARG A 244 -16.20 -1.81 -12.81
N ASN A 245 -15.81 -1.82 -11.53
CA ASN A 245 -16.04 -0.70 -10.61
C ASN A 245 -14.92 0.34 -10.65
N LEU A 246 -13.76 -0.02 -11.20
CA LEU A 246 -12.61 0.86 -11.41
C LEU A 246 -12.58 1.52 -12.79
N MET A 247 -13.46 1.13 -13.71
CA MET A 247 -13.59 1.80 -15.01
C MET A 247 -13.89 3.28 -14.79
N ASP A 248 -13.19 4.13 -15.54
CA ASP A 248 -13.30 5.59 -15.49
C ASP A 248 -13.06 6.22 -14.10
N HIS A 249 -12.36 5.50 -13.21
CA HIS A 249 -12.05 6.04 -11.88
C HIS A 249 -11.22 7.34 -12.01
N PRO A 250 -11.61 8.43 -11.33
CA PRO A 250 -11.12 9.77 -11.66
C PRO A 250 -9.62 9.98 -11.38
N CYS A 251 -9.10 9.31 -10.35
CA CYS A 251 -7.78 9.57 -9.79
C CYS A 251 -6.90 8.33 -9.59
N LEU A 252 -7.34 7.12 -9.95
CA LEU A 252 -6.55 5.92 -9.68
C LEU A 252 -5.39 5.82 -10.66
N LEU A 253 -4.17 5.79 -10.13
CA LEU A 253 -2.91 5.76 -10.88
C LEU A 253 -2.18 4.42 -10.74
N GLU A 254 -2.28 3.78 -9.57
CA GLU A 254 -1.61 2.50 -9.30
C GLU A 254 -2.63 1.45 -8.84
N LEU A 255 -2.59 0.30 -9.50
CA LEU A 255 -3.33 -0.90 -9.12
C LEU A 255 -2.38 -2.07 -8.91
N ASP A 256 -2.36 -2.62 -7.70
CA ASP A 256 -1.59 -3.82 -7.36
C ASP A 256 -2.52 -4.96 -6.94
N LEU A 257 -2.56 -6.01 -7.77
CA LEU A 257 -3.27 -7.26 -7.50
C LEU A 257 -2.29 -8.45 -7.48
N SER A 258 -1.05 -8.21 -7.10
CA SER A 258 -0.01 -9.24 -7.03
C SER A 258 -0.30 -10.29 -5.96
N HIS A 259 0.24 -11.50 -6.16
CA HIS A 259 0.10 -12.63 -5.23
C HIS A 259 -1.36 -13.07 -5.01
N ASN A 260 -2.13 -13.15 -6.09
CA ASN A 260 -3.53 -13.60 -6.08
C ASN A 260 -3.73 -14.82 -7.00
N LEU A 261 -4.99 -15.15 -7.31
CA LEU A 261 -5.38 -16.32 -8.10
C LEU A 261 -5.94 -15.91 -9.48
N ILE A 262 -5.49 -14.79 -10.03
CA ILE A 262 -5.96 -14.24 -11.30
C ILE A 262 -5.47 -15.12 -12.45
N LYS A 263 -6.39 -15.59 -13.29
CA LYS A 263 -6.14 -16.36 -14.50
C LYS A 263 -6.54 -15.52 -15.73
N ASP A 264 -6.73 -16.18 -16.86
CA ASP A 264 -6.96 -15.52 -18.15
C ASP A 264 -8.25 -14.69 -18.18
N HIS A 265 -9.34 -15.09 -17.51
CA HIS A 265 -10.58 -14.32 -17.55
C HIS A 265 -10.54 -13.06 -16.68
N GLY A 266 -9.83 -13.09 -15.54
CA GLY A 266 -9.57 -11.91 -14.73
C GLY A 266 -8.63 -10.95 -15.47
N ALA A 267 -7.56 -11.47 -16.08
CA ALA A 267 -6.66 -10.68 -16.91
C ALA A 267 -7.37 -10.04 -18.11
N GLN A 268 -8.37 -10.71 -18.71
CA GLN A 268 -9.20 -10.13 -19.76
C GLN A 268 -10.00 -8.90 -19.26
N ALA A 269 -10.52 -8.96 -18.05
CA ALA A 269 -11.21 -7.81 -17.46
C ALA A 269 -10.26 -6.64 -17.18
N LEU A 270 -9.05 -6.95 -16.72
CA LEU A 270 -7.99 -5.95 -16.52
C LEU A 270 -7.50 -5.34 -17.85
N GLY A 271 -7.42 -6.13 -18.92
CA GLY A 271 -7.15 -5.62 -20.26
C GLY A 271 -8.16 -4.58 -20.70
N LYS A 272 -9.46 -4.81 -20.45
CA LYS A 272 -10.51 -3.80 -20.70
C LYS A 272 -10.38 -2.58 -19.80
N LEU A 273 -10.03 -2.77 -18.52
CA LEU A 273 -9.81 -1.67 -17.58
C LEU A 273 -8.69 -0.73 -18.06
N LEU A 274 -7.60 -1.27 -18.63
CA LEU A 274 -6.50 -0.46 -19.14
C LEU A 274 -6.93 0.55 -20.22
N SER A 275 -7.87 0.18 -21.08
CA SER A 275 -8.44 1.07 -22.11
C SER A 275 -9.37 2.16 -21.55
N HIS A 276 -9.86 1.99 -20.31
CA HIS A 276 -10.84 2.85 -19.65
C HIS A 276 -10.32 3.39 -18.31
N SER A 277 -9.02 3.60 -18.19
CA SER A 277 -8.42 4.09 -16.94
C SER A 277 -7.26 5.04 -17.20
N ARG A 278 -6.88 5.74 -16.14
CA ARG A 278 -5.70 6.61 -16.09
C ARG A 278 -4.53 5.93 -15.38
N LEU A 279 -4.57 4.60 -15.27
CA LEU A 279 -3.54 3.84 -14.59
C LEU A 279 -2.18 4.12 -15.24
N GLU A 280 -1.20 4.41 -14.38
CA GLU A 280 0.21 4.58 -14.70
C GLU A 280 1.01 3.34 -14.32
N ILE A 281 0.58 2.61 -13.28
CA ILE A 281 1.28 1.44 -12.75
C ILE A 281 0.28 0.29 -12.56
N LEU A 282 0.61 -0.87 -13.13
CA LEU A 282 -0.14 -2.11 -12.94
C LEU A 282 0.79 -3.23 -12.46
N HIS A 283 0.47 -3.81 -11.31
CA HIS A 283 1.18 -4.93 -10.73
C HIS A 283 0.29 -6.18 -10.66
N LEU A 284 0.72 -7.24 -11.35
CA LEU A 284 0.05 -8.54 -11.44
C LEU A 284 1.04 -9.69 -11.18
N CYS A 285 2.11 -9.39 -10.45
CA CYS A 285 3.17 -10.36 -10.14
C CYS A 285 2.59 -11.56 -9.40
N ASN A 286 3.08 -12.76 -9.71
CA ASN A 286 2.71 -13.99 -9.01
C ASN A 286 1.19 -14.26 -9.02
N ASN A 287 0.65 -14.38 -10.22
CA ASN A 287 -0.71 -14.82 -10.49
C ASN A 287 -0.66 -16.06 -11.41
N GLN A 288 -1.80 -16.48 -11.96
CA GLN A 288 -1.94 -17.64 -12.84
C GLN A 288 -2.31 -17.22 -14.28
N ILE A 289 -1.87 -16.04 -14.70
CA ILE A 289 -2.16 -15.48 -16.03
C ILE A 289 -1.36 -16.27 -17.07
N ARG A 290 -2.05 -16.78 -18.10
CA ARG A 290 -1.45 -17.50 -19.22
C ARG A 290 -1.48 -16.66 -20.49
N HIS A 291 -1.10 -17.25 -21.63
CA HIS A 291 -1.02 -16.54 -22.89
C HIS A 291 -2.31 -15.84 -23.31
N ARG A 292 -3.50 -16.39 -23.02
CA ARG A 292 -4.78 -15.73 -23.40
C ARG A 292 -5.04 -14.48 -22.57
N GLY A 293 -4.78 -14.53 -21.27
CA GLY A 293 -4.87 -13.36 -20.40
C GLY A 293 -3.84 -12.29 -20.79
N ALA A 294 -2.61 -12.71 -21.08
CA ALA A 294 -1.56 -11.82 -21.55
C ALA A 294 -1.89 -11.15 -22.90
N GLN A 295 -2.53 -11.87 -23.83
CA GLN A 295 -3.03 -11.30 -25.09
C GLN A 295 -4.10 -10.22 -24.85
N ALA A 296 -5.00 -10.43 -23.90
CA ALA A 296 -6.01 -9.42 -23.56
C ALA A 296 -5.38 -8.18 -22.88
N LEU A 297 -4.39 -8.39 -22.02
CA LEU A 297 -3.60 -7.29 -21.44
C LEU A 297 -2.84 -6.53 -22.51
N ALA A 298 -2.26 -7.21 -23.50
CA ALA A 298 -1.58 -6.60 -24.64
C ALA A 298 -2.53 -5.74 -25.49
N GLN A 299 -3.79 -6.16 -25.69
CA GLN A 299 -4.79 -5.34 -26.36
C GLN A 299 -5.06 -4.05 -25.58
N GLY A 300 -5.30 -4.14 -24.27
CA GLY A 300 -5.49 -2.95 -23.42
C GLY A 300 -4.26 -2.05 -23.38
N LEU A 301 -3.05 -2.63 -23.37
CA LEU A 301 -1.79 -1.90 -23.43
C LEU A 301 -1.62 -1.12 -24.74
N ALA A 302 -2.04 -1.68 -25.88
CA ALA A 302 -1.97 -1.00 -27.17
C ALA A 302 -2.85 0.27 -27.21
N GLU A 303 -3.95 0.28 -26.46
CA GLU A 303 -4.88 1.41 -26.38
C GLU A 303 -4.55 2.39 -25.24
N SER A 304 -3.83 1.93 -24.20
CA SER A 304 -3.45 2.78 -23.07
C SER A 304 -2.38 3.80 -23.44
N SER A 305 -2.65 5.07 -23.15
CA SER A 305 -1.70 6.18 -23.32
C SER A 305 -1.06 6.65 -22.02
N THR A 306 -1.47 6.09 -20.87
CA THR A 306 -1.02 6.51 -19.53
C THR A 306 -0.14 5.48 -18.82
N LEU A 307 -0.29 4.19 -19.13
CA LEU A 307 0.43 3.15 -18.40
C LEU A 307 1.94 3.24 -18.68
N THR A 308 2.72 3.46 -17.63
CA THR A 308 4.19 3.58 -17.69
C THR A 308 4.92 2.36 -17.15
N SER A 309 4.28 1.58 -16.27
CA SER A 309 4.88 0.39 -15.65
C SER A 309 3.90 -0.78 -15.60
N MET A 310 4.33 -1.94 -16.11
CA MET A 310 3.56 -3.18 -16.03
C MET A 310 4.44 -4.32 -15.49
N ASN A 311 3.99 -4.96 -14.41
CA ASN A 311 4.67 -6.11 -13.82
C ASN A 311 3.83 -7.38 -13.93
N LEU A 312 4.32 -8.34 -14.71
CA LEU A 312 3.72 -9.66 -14.95
C LEU A 312 4.64 -10.80 -14.51
N ARG A 313 5.63 -10.54 -13.65
CA ARG A 313 6.56 -11.58 -13.19
C ARG A 313 5.83 -12.76 -12.56
N LEU A 314 6.46 -13.94 -12.59
CA LEU A 314 5.95 -15.14 -11.94
C LEU A 314 4.53 -15.52 -12.40
N ASN A 315 4.26 -15.43 -13.70
CA ASN A 315 3.03 -15.91 -14.33
C ASN A 315 3.38 -17.03 -15.34
N CYS A 316 2.46 -17.38 -16.23
CA CYS A 316 2.66 -18.34 -17.32
C CYS A 316 2.37 -17.71 -18.68
N VAL A 317 2.87 -16.48 -18.92
CA VAL A 317 2.57 -15.71 -20.14
C VAL A 317 2.86 -16.50 -21.42
N GLU A 318 3.92 -17.34 -21.44
CA GLU A 318 4.33 -18.15 -22.59
C GLU A 318 4.61 -17.30 -23.86
N ASP A 319 5.16 -17.91 -24.91
CA ASP A 319 5.57 -17.14 -26.10
C ASP A 319 4.40 -16.43 -26.79
N LYS A 320 3.22 -17.07 -26.87
CA LYS A 320 2.04 -16.44 -27.48
C LYS A 320 1.60 -15.16 -26.77
N GLY A 321 1.77 -15.10 -25.44
CA GLY A 321 1.50 -13.92 -24.65
C GLY A 321 2.62 -12.89 -24.77
N GLY A 322 3.88 -13.35 -24.73
CA GLY A 322 5.07 -12.50 -24.87
C GLY A 322 5.12 -11.78 -26.22
N GLU A 323 4.86 -12.50 -27.32
CA GLU A 323 4.76 -11.93 -28.66
C GLU A 323 3.63 -10.92 -28.79
N ALA A 324 2.47 -11.16 -28.13
CA ALA A 324 1.35 -10.23 -28.17
C ALA A 324 1.69 -8.91 -27.46
N ILE A 325 2.32 -9.00 -26.29
CA ILE A 325 2.84 -7.82 -25.56
C ILE A 325 3.88 -7.10 -26.41
N GLY A 326 4.82 -7.82 -27.01
CA GLY A 326 5.82 -7.24 -27.92
C GLY A 326 5.19 -6.52 -29.11
N ARG A 327 4.15 -7.10 -29.74
CA ARG A 327 3.42 -6.44 -30.83
C ARG A 327 2.69 -5.17 -30.37
N ALA A 328 2.08 -5.17 -29.19
CA ALA A 328 1.46 -3.97 -28.63
C ALA A 328 2.48 -2.83 -28.39
N LEU A 329 3.71 -3.18 -27.99
CA LEU A 329 4.80 -2.22 -27.76
C LEU A 329 5.38 -1.60 -29.03
N LEU A 330 5.13 -2.17 -30.21
CA LEU A 330 5.52 -1.53 -31.46
C LEU A 330 4.72 -0.24 -31.72
N THR A 331 3.52 -0.11 -31.15
CA THR A 331 2.67 1.07 -31.29
C THR A 331 2.48 1.85 -30.00
N ASN A 332 2.60 1.20 -28.83
CA ASN A 332 2.53 1.87 -27.54
C ASN A 332 3.76 2.76 -27.32
N THR A 333 3.52 4.00 -26.86
CA THR A 333 4.56 5.01 -26.63
C THR A 333 4.59 5.53 -25.19
N SER A 334 3.78 4.95 -24.31
CA SER A 334 3.66 5.34 -22.89
C SER A 334 4.44 4.45 -21.94
N LEU A 335 4.56 3.15 -22.25
CA LEU A 335 5.20 2.18 -21.35
C LEU A 335 6.72 2.41 -21.30
N LYS A 336 7.24 2.52 -20.08
CA LYS A 336 8.65 2.74 -19.75
C LYS A 336 9.29 1.53 -19.10
N SER A 337 8.53 0.80 -18.27
CA SER A 337 9.00 -0.40 -17.57
C SER A 337 8.09 -1.60 -17.81
N LEU A 338 8.70 -2.71 -18.24
CA LEU A 338 8.01 -3.98 -18.41
C LEU A 338 8.75 -5.11 -17.70
N HIS A 339 8.06 -5.80 -16.79
CA HIS A 339 8.62 -6.97 -16.12
C HIS A 339 7.91 -8.27 -16.53
N LEU A 340 8.65 -9.14 -17.22
CA LEU A 340 8.22 -10.45 -17.71
C LEU A 340 9.10 -11.60 -17.18
N GLY A 341 9.84 -11.38 -16.10
CA GLY A 341 10.68 -12.44 -15.49
C GLY A 341 9.86 -13.66 -15.02
N SER A 342 10.41 -14.86 -15.18
CA SER A 342 9.76 -16.13 -14.82
C SER A 342 8.39 -16.33 -15.46
N ASN A 343 8.32 -16.33 -16.79
CA ASN A 343 7.06 -16.44 -17.55
C ASN A 343 7.04 -17.52 -18.63
N LYS A 344 8.05 -18.41 -18.65
CA LYS A 344 8.22 -19.44 -19.68
C LYS A 344 8.33 -18.85 -21.10
N LEU A 345 8.99 -17.70 -21.22
CA LEU A 345 9.32 -17.10 -22.51
C LEU A 345 10.52 -17.80 -23.13
N SER A 346 10.54 -17.91 -24.46
CA SER A 346 11.64 -18.50 -25.21
C SER A 346 12.02 -17.66 -26.45
N GLU A 347 12.73 -18.28 -27.40
CA GLU A 347 13.24 -17.63 -28.60
C GLU A 347 12.19 -16.82 -29.40
N PRO A 348 10.95 -17.29 -29.62
CA PRO A 348 9.96 -16.55 -30.40
C PRO A 348 9.61 -15.19 -29.79
N THR A 349 9.51 -15.12 -28.46
CA THR A 349 9.33 -13.84 -27.77
C THR A 349 10.51 -12.90 -28.01
N ALA A 350 11.75 -13.41 -27.89
CA ALA A 350 12.96 -12.61 -28.13
C ALA A 350 13.04 -12.09 -29.57
N ALA A 351 12.58 -12.87 -30.56
CA ALA A 351 12.53 -12.44 -31.96
C ALA A 351 11.60 -11.23 -32.16
N VAL A 352 10.42 -11.21 -31.52
CA VAL A 352 9.52 -10.04 -31.56
C VAL A 352 10.13 -8.87 -30.79
N PHE A 353 10.71 -9.10 -29.62
CA PHE A 353 11.33 -8.04 -28.84
C PHE A 353 12.58 -7.44 -29.50
N SER A 354 13.26 -8.14 -30.40
CA SER A 354 14.28 -7.55 -31.27
C SER A 354 13.75 -6.36 -32.07
N GLN A 355 12.53 -6.49 -32.62
CA GLN A 355 11.87 -5.42 -33.35
C GLN A 355 11.45 -4.28 -32.43
N VAL A 356 10.94 -4.61 -31.23
CA VAL A 356 10.59 -3.63 -30.19
C VAL A 356 11.81 -2.81 -29.82
N LEU A 357 12.95 -3.45 -29.54
CA LEU A 357 14.20 -2.77 -29.18
C LEU A 357 14.71 -1.88 -30.31
N ALA A 358 14.50 -2.26 -31.56
CA ALA A 358 14.92 -1.46 -32.72
C ALA A 358 14.02 -0.24 -32.99
N GLN A 359 12.73 -0.29 -32.63
CA GLN A 359 11.73 0.71 -33.04
C GLN A 359 11.13 1.52 -31.89
N ASN A 360 10.88 0.89 -30.75
CA ASN A 360 10.27 1.55 -29.60
C ASN A 360 11.30 2.47 -28.92
N THR A 361 10.87 3.71 -28.64
CA THR A 361 11.70 4.75 -28.02
C THR A 361 11.20 5.19 -26.64
N SER A 362 10.09 4.63 -26.14
CA SER A 362 9.54 4.95 -24.83
C SER A 362 10.07 4.02 -23.73
N LEU A 363 10.38 2.77 -24.07
CA LEU A 363 10.77 1.72 -23.15
C LEU A 363 12.21 1.92 -22.68
N THR A 364 12.40 1.96 -21.35
CA THR A 364 13.68 2.20 -20.69
C THR A 364 14.15 1.02 -19.84
N SER A 365 13.20 0.22 -19.31
CA SER A 365 13.49 -0.92 -18.44
C SER A 365 12.72 -2.16 -18.88
N ILE A 366 13.43 -3.27 -19.04
CA ILE A 366 12.85 -4.57 -19.38
C ILE A 366 13.43 -5.65 -18.47
N ASN A 367 12.58 -6.51 -17.92
CA ASN A 367 13.03 -7.69 -17.17
C ASN A 367 12.56 -8.98 -17.86
N PHE A 368 13.51 -9.78 -18.34
CA PHE A 368 13.32 -11.13 -18.88
C PHE A 368 13.96 -12.22 -18.03
N SER A 369 14.42 -11.90 -16.82
CA SER A 369 15.12 -12.85 -15.95
C SER A 369 14.34 -14.16 -15.76
N CYS A 370 15.06 -15.27 -15.57
CA CYS A 370 14.49 -16.58 -15.32
C CYS A 370 13.50 -17.06 -16.41
N ASN A 371 13.80 -16.75 -17.68
CA ASN A 371 13.14 -17.32 -18.86
C ASN A 371 14.12 -18.18 -19.66
N ARG A 372 13.68 -18.81 -20.75
CA ARG A 372 14.52 -19.71 -21.57
C ARG A 372 14.69 -19.15 -22.98
N LEU A 373 15.18 -17.91 -23.08
CA LEU A 373 15.33 -17.23 -24.37
C LEU A 373 16.34 -17.95 -25.27
N GLY A 374 17.34 -18.58 -24.67
CA GLY A 374 18.33 -19.38 -25.37
C GLY A 374 19.34 -18.55 -26.16
N LEU A 375 20.33 -19.25 -26.74
CA LEU A 375 21.42 -18.63 -27.49
C LEU A 375 20.92 -17.79 -28.68
N VAL A 376 19.91 -18.31 -29.39
CA VAL A 376 19.33 -17.64 -30.56
C VAL A 376 18.51 -16.41 -30.14
N GLY A 377 17.70 -16.54 -29.09
CA GLY A 377 16.97 -15.40 -28.53
C GLY A 377 17.91 -14.27 -28.11
N GLY A 378 19.08 -14.61 -27.56
CA GLY A 378 20.10 -13.62 -27.24
C GLY A 378 20.64 -12.84 -28.42
N LYS A 379 20.94 -13.54 -29.52
CA LYS A 379 21.39 -12.90 -30.76
C LYS A 379 20.31 -11.97 -31.32
N HIS A 380 19.03 -12.35 -31.24
CA HIS A 380 17.92 -11.47 -31.61
C HIS A 380 17.89 -10.19 -30.77
N LEU A 381 17.99 -10.30 -29.44
CA LEU A 381 17.99 -9.13 -28.56
C LEU A 381 19.19 -8.21 -28.83
N LEU A 382 20.39 -8.78 -29.00
CA LEU A 382 21.61 -8.04 -29.32
C LEU A 382 21.46 -7.27 -30.65
N GLN A 383 20.90 -7.91 -31.68
CA GLN A 383 20.62 -7.27 -32.96
C GLN A 383 19.63 -6.10 -32.82
N GLY A 384 18.57 -6.27 -32.03
CA GLY A 384 17.58 -5.21 -31.78
C GLY A 384 18.17 -4.01 -31.04
N LEU A 385 19.15 -4.26 -30.16
CA LEU A 385 19.83 -3.22 -29.39
C LEU A 385 20.88 -2.42 -30.17
N ALA A 386 21.30 -2.87 -31.36
CA ALA A 386 22.43 -2.28 -32.09
C ALA A 386 22.33 -0.75 -32.24
N ASN A 387 21.11 -0.24 -32.45
CA ASN A 387 20.84 1.20 -32.56
C ASN A 387 19.95 1.75 -31.43
N ASN A 388 19.58 0.94 -30.45
CA ASN A 388 18.73 1.39 -29.34
C ASN A 388 19.53 2.31 -28.39
N LYS A 389 18.95 3.47 -28.06
CA LYS A 389 19.54 4.46 -27.13
C LYS A 389 18.68 4.73 -25.89
N THR A 390 17.57 4.01 -25.74
CA THR A 390 16.54 4.32 -24.74
C THR A 390 16.53 3.33 -23.58
N VAL A 391 16.84 2.06 -23.84
CA VAL A 391 16.90 1.02 -22.80
C VAL A 391 18.16 1.22 -21.96
N THR A 392 17.94 1.55 -20.69
CA THR A 392 18.97 1.75 -19.66
C THR A 392 19.02 0.62 -18.64
N GLU A 393 18.03 -0.27 -18.67
CA GLU A 393 17.94 -1.45 -17.82
C GLU A 393 17.39 -2.64 -18.61
N LEU A 394 18.13 -3.75 -18.62
CA LEU A 394 17.71 -5.00 -19.22
C LEU A 394 18.21 -6.15 -18.34
N ASP A 395 17.29 -6.82 -17.65
CA ASP A 395 17.61 -7.94 -16.77
C ASP A 395 17.41 -9.27 -17.51
N LEU A 396 18.53 -9.95 -17.80
CA LEU A 396 18.60 -11.23 -18.51
C LEU A 396 19.15 -12.36 -17.63
N ARG A 397 19.22 -12.17 -16.31
CA ARG A 397 19.74 -13.20 -15.40
C ARG A 397 18.96 -14.49 -15.56
N HIS A 398 19.68 -15.61 -15.68
CA HIS A 398 19.07 -16.92 -15.90
C HIS A 398 18.17 -16.99 -17.15
N ALA A 399 18.57 -16.35 -18.26
CA ALA A 399 17.88 -16.41 -19.56
C ALA A 399 18.43 -17.46 -20.54
N GLU A 400 19.41 -18.29 -20.12
CA GLU A 400 20.07 -19.33 -20.92
C GLU A 400 20.83 -18.78 -22.16
N MET A 401 21.55 -17.68 -21.95
CA MET A 401 22.24 -16.91 -22.99
C MET A 401 23.73 -17.27 -23.08
N GLU A 402 24.34 -17.04 -24.25
CA GLU A 402 25.80 -17.11 -24.40
C GLU A 402 26.46 -15.96 -23.63
N GLN A 403 27.54 -16.25 -22.89
CA GLN A 403 28.22 -15.27 -22.04
C GLN A 403 28.73 -14.04 -22.82
N GLU A 404 29.23 -14.25 -24.04
CA GLU A 404 29.67 -13.14 -24.91
C GLU A 404 28.50 -12.24 -25.33
N THR A 405 27.37 -12.85 -25.72
CA THR A 405 26.17 -12.10 -26.10
C THR A 405 25.61 -11.29 -24.93
N ASP A 406 25.56 -11.89 -23.73
CA ASP A 406 25.12 -11.23 -22.50
C ASP A 406 26.01 -10.03 -22.15
N PHE A 407 27.33 -10.21 -22.25
CA PHE A 407 28.31 -9.13 -22.03
C PHE A 407 28.13 -7.96 -23.01
N LEU A 408 27.98 -8.23 -24.30
CA LEU A 408 27.76 -7.19 -25.32
C LEU A 408 26.46 -6.42 -25.09
N ILE A 409 25.38 -7.12 -24.74
CA ILE A 409 24.10 -6.50 -24.37
C ILE A 409 24.31 -5.58 -23.16
N HIS A 410 24.99 -6.06 -22.11
CA HIS A 410 25.28 -5.27 -20.92
C HIS A 410 26.12 -4.02 -21.23
N GLN A 411 27.09 -4.09 -22.14
CA GLN A 411 27.86 -2.93 -22.57
C GLN A 411 26.99 -1.87 -23.25
N ILE A 412 26.08 -2.27 -24.14
CA ILE A 412 25.16 -1.34 -24.83
C ILE A 412 24.25 -0.65 -23.81
N VAL A 413 23.63 -1.42 -22.92
CA VAL A 413 22.71 -0.90 -21.89
C VAL A 413 23.43 0.02 -20.90
N TRP A 414 24.67 -0.31 -20.52
CA TRP A 414 25.51 0.54 -19.69
C TRP A 414 25.85 1.87 -20.38
N ALA A 415 26.21 1.83 -21.68
CA ALA A 415 26.49 3.04 -22.45
C ALA A 415 25.26 3.95 -22.56
N ASN A 416 24.06 3.39 -22.75
CA ASN A 416 22.82 4.16 -22.74
C ASN A 416 22.57 4.81 -21.36
N ARG A 417 22.76 4.06 -20.27
CA ARG A 417 22.63 4.58 -18.90
C ARG A 417 23.59 5.73 -18.62
N GLU A 418 24.85 5.59 -19.01
CA GLU A 418 25.85 6.65 -18.84
C GLU A 418 25.54 7.88 -19.69
N ALA A 419 25.04 7.71 -20.92
CA ALA A 419 24.62 8.83 -21.75
C ALA A 419 23.49 9.65 -21.09
N VAL A 420 22.49 8.97 -20.50
CA VAL A 420 21.43 9.62 -19.73
C VAL A 420 21.98 10.36 -18.50
N ARG A 421 22.91 9.72 -17.76
CA ARG A 421 23.56 10.33 -16.58
C ARG A 421 24.38 11.58 -16.93
N LEU A 422 25.11 11.56 -18.05
CA LEU A 422 25.88 12.71 -18.50
C LEU A 422 24.97 13.84 -19.00
N GLY A 423 23.86 13.51 -19.68
CA GLY A 423 22.87 14.49 -20.12
C GLY A 423 22.19 15.22 -18.96
N SER A 424 21.87 14.53 -17.86
CA SER A 424 21.25 15.16 -16.68
C SER A 424 22.18 16.12 -15.94
N LEU A 425 23.50 15.88 -15.97
CA LEU A 425 24.51 16.77 -15.37
C LEU A 425 24.73 18.06 -16.18
N GLN A 426 24.36 18.08 -17.45
CA GLN A 426 24.53 19.23 -18.34
C GLN A 426 23.31 20.16 -18.37
N GLN A 427 22.18 19.77 -17.78
CA GLN A 427 21.02 20.66 -17.63
C GLN A 427 21.24 21.57 -16.40
N PRO A 428 21.25 22.91 -16.56
CA PRO A 428 21.29 23.80 -15.43
C PRO A 428 20.03 23.59 -14.59
N THR A 429 20.20 23.39 -13.29
CA THR A 429 19.11 23.40 -12.32
C THR A 429 18.36 24.72 -12.45
N VAL A 430 17.17 24.69 -13.05
CA VAL A 430 16.23 25.80 -12.98
C VAL A 430 15.81 25.87 -11.51
N GLU A 431 16.35 26.84 -10.77
CA GLU A 431 15.86 27.17 -9.44
C GLU A 431 14.35 27.47 -9.55
N PRO A 432 13.50 26.85 -8.71
CA PRO A 432 12.09 27.17 -8.73
C PRO A 432 11.90 28.62 -8.24
N SER A 433 11.36 29.45 -9.13
CA SER A 433 10.96 30.85 -8.88
C SER A 433 9.75 30.96 -7.96
#